data_AF-A0A6A5RG72-F1
#
_entry.id   AF-A0A6A5RG72-F1
#
_cell.length_a   1.000
_cell.length_b   1.000
_cell.length_c   1.000
_cell.angle_alpha   90.00
_cell.angle_beta   90.00
_cell.angle_gamma   90.00
#
_symmetry.space_group_name_H-M   'P 1'
#
loop_
_entity.id
_entity.type
_entity.pdbx_description
1 polymer ?
#
loop_
_entity_poly.entity_id
_entity_poly.type
_entity_poly.pdbx_seq_one_letter_code
_entity_poly.pdbx_strand_id
1 'polypeptide(L)'
;APTLSYVREMADQLLAARGGTQRHYSLLPALIINIIRQFKKGADIIVHSQVLLAARVADLEAANRAASEPRRRRSKRRIQKHGVLTKGAGEDILAQNEADQQIAHEERQGGARSGLSQRAQRRCTRCKETGHNSRTCNADTINIE
;
A
#
# COMPACT_ATOMS: atom_id res chain seq x y z
N ALA A 1 -15.52 -25.80 -22.92
CA ALA A 1 -16.06 -24.64 -23.66
C ALA A 1 -16.23 -25.06 -25.11
N PRO A 2 -17.32 -24.70 -25.81
CA PRO A 2 -17.42 -25.00 -27.24
C PRO A 2 -16.27 -24.24 -27.91
N THR A 3 -15.27 -24.96 -28.38
CA THR A 3 -14.13 -24.38 -29.07
C THR A 3 -14.65 -23.73 -30.35
N LEU A 4 -14.08 -22.58 -30.73
CA LEU A 4 -14.43 -21.88 -31.98
C LEU A 4 -14.42 -22.83 -33.20
N SER A 5 -13.64 -23.92 -33.14
CA SER A 5 -13.64 -24.99 -34.13
C SER A 5 -15.01 -25.66 -34.31
N TYR A 6 -15.74 -25.92 -33.23
CA TYR A 6 -17.06 -26.56 -33.28
C TYR A 6 -18.14 -25.63 -33.84
N VAL A 7 -18.07 -24.34 -33.51
CA VAL A 7 -18.98 -23.32 -34.08
C VAL A 7 -18.71 -23.13 -35.58
N ARG A 8 -17.43 -23.18 -35.98
CA ARG A 8 -17.01 -23.09 -37.38
C ARG A 8 -17.47 -24.31 -38.18
N GLU A 9 -17.28 -25.51 -37.64
CA GLU A 9 -17.75 -26.76 -38.26
C GLU A 9 -19.28 -26.77 -38.44
N MET A 10 -20.03 -26.28 -37.45
CA MET A 10 -21.48 -26.11 -37.55
C MET A 10 -21.91 -25.09 -38.61
N ALA A 11 -21.16 -23.99 -38.75
CA ALA A 11 -21.41 -22.99 -39.78
C ALA A 11 -21.10 -23.54 -41.18
N ASP A 12 -20.03 -24.31 -41.32
CA ASP A 12 -19.64 -24.96 -42.58
C ASP A 12 -20.70 -26.01 -43.00
N GLN A 13 -21.21 -26.80 -42.05
CA GLN A 13 -22.32 -27.74 -42.27
C GLN A 13 -23.62 -27.02 -42.71
N LEU A 14 -23.94 -25.86 -42.12
CA LEU A 14 -25.09 -25.04 -42.52
C LEU A 14 -24.92 -24.44 -43.93
N LEU A 15 -23.74 -23.96 -44.28
CA LEU A 15 -23.44 -23.45 -45.63
C LEU A 15 -23.57 -24.57 -46.68
N ALA A 16 -23.07 -25.76 -46.38
CA ALA A 16 -23.18 -26.93 -47.26
C ALA A 16 -24.64 -27.38 -47.47
N ALA A 17 -25.47 -27.33 -46.41
CA ALA A 17 -26.89 -27.68 -46.49
C ALA A 17 -27.72 -26.73 -47.36
N ARG A 18 -27.26 -25.48 -47.57
CA ARG A 18 -27.95 -24.48 -48.40
C ARG A 18 -27.92 -24.80 -49.91
N GLY A 19 -27.01 -25.66 -50.36
CA GLY A 19 -26.84 -26.04 -51.78
C GLY A 19 -27.68 -27.24 -52.26
N GLY A 20 -28.42 -27.93 -51.37
CA GLY A 20 -29.16 -29.16 -51.69
C GLY A 20 -30.66 -29.09 -51.37
N THR A 21 -31.44 -28.46 -52.24
CA THR A 21 -32.88 -28.23 -52.04
C THR A 21 -33.72 -29.47 -52.36
N GLN A 22 -33.96 -30.36 -51.38
CA GLN A 22 -35.29 -31.01 -51.28
C GLN A 22 -35.57 -31.80 -49.99
N ARG A 23 -34.56 -32.28 -49.24
CA ARG A 23 -34.78 -33.23 -48.12
C ARG A 23 -34.74 -32.63 -46.70
N HIS A 24 -34.50 -31.33 -46.54
CA HIS A 24 -34.16 -30.75 -45.22
C HIS A 24 -35.25 -29.93 -44.52
N TYR A 25 -36.40 -29.66 -45.15
CA TYR A 25 -37.38 -28.70 -44.63
C TYR A 25 -37.99 -29.08 -43.26
N SER A 26 -38.05 -30.36 -42.91
CA SER A 26 -38.63 -30.83 -41.64
C SER A 26 -37.65 -30.83 -40.45
N LEU A 27 -36.33 -30.83 -40.69
CA LEU A 27 -35.30 -30.88 -39.64
C LEU A 27 -34.53 -29.55 -39.46
N LEU A 28 -34.67 -28.64 -40.42
CA LEU A 28 -34.09 -27.29 -40.42
C LEU A 28 -34.42 -26.46 -39.16
N PRO A 29 -35.67 -26.43 -38.65
CA PRO A 29 -36.00 -25.64 -37.46
C PRO A 29 -35.31 -26.17 -36.19
N ALA A 30 -35.26 -27.49 -36.02
CA ALA A 30 -34.65 -28.13 -34.85
C ALA A 30 -33.13 -27.88 -34.80
N LEU A 31 -32.47 -27.92 -35.96
CA LEU A 31 -31.05 -27.63 -36.09
C LEU A 31 -30.74 -26.17 -35.72
N ILE A 32 -31.49 -25.22 -36.28
CA ILE A 32 -31.32 -23.78 -36.02
C ILE A 32 -31.52 -23.47 -34.52
N ILE A 33 -32.55 -24.03 -33.90
CA ILE A 33 -32.82 -23.84 -32.46
C ILE A 33 -31.66 -24.36 -31.60
N ASN A 34 -31.07 -25.50 -31.98
CA ASN A 34 -29.93 -26.05 -31.24
C ASN A 34 -28.71 -25.14 -31.35
N ILE A 35 -28.40 -24.62 -32.53
CA ILE A 35 -27.28 -23.70 -32.75
C ILE A 35 -27.44 -22.43 -31.93
N ILE A 36 -28.63 -21.82 -31.94
CA ILE A 36 -28.92 -20.63 -31.12
C ILE A 36 -28.75 -20.94 -29.62
N ARG A 37 -29.20 -22.11 -29.17
CA ARG A 37 -29.03 -22.54 -27.78
C ARG A 37 -27.56 -22.68 -27.38
N GLN A 38 -26.73 -23.28 -28.25
CA GLN A 38 -25.30 -23.42 -27.99
C GLN A 38 -24.58 -22.07 -28.01
N PHE A 39 -24.96 -21.19 -28.93
CA PHE A 39 -24.44 -19.83 -28.99
C PHE A 39 -24.76 -19.05 -27.70
N LYS A 40 -26.01 -19.12 -27.22
CA LYS A 40 -26.42 -18.53 -25.94
C LYS A 40 -25.54 -19.02 -24.79
N LYS A 41 -25.35 -20.34 -24.66
CA LYS A 41 -24.49 -20.92 -23.63
C LYS A 41 -23.03 -20.45 -23.74
N GLY A 42 -22.51 -20.34 -24.97
CA GLY A 42 -21.17 -19.83 -25.22
C GLY A 42 -21.03 -18.36 -24.81
N ALA A 43 -22.02 -17.53 -25.17
CA ALA A 43 -22.07 -16.13 -24.78
C ALA A 43 -22.14 -15.96 -23.26
N ASP A 44 -22.99 -16.74 -22.57
CA ASP A 44 -23.10 -16.71 -21.10
C ASP A 44 -21.75 -17.02 -20.42
N ILE A 45 -21.02 -18.03 -20.91
CA ILE A 45 -19.68 -18.39 -20.40
C ILE A 45 -18.68 -17.26 -20.61
N ILE A 46 -18.69 -16.63 -21.80
CA ILE A 46 -17.77 -15.53 -22.13
C ILE A 46 -18.06 -14.30 -21.27
N VAL A 47 -19.34 -13.97 -21.06
CA VAL A 47 -19.72 -12.84 -20.20
C VAL A 47 -19.28 -13.10 -18.76
N HIS A 48 -19.50 -14.31 -18.24
CA HIS A 48 -19.07 -14.67 -16.90
C HIS A 48 -17.54 -14.60 -16.74
N SER A 49 -16.79 -15.16 -17.70
CA SER A 49 -15.32 -15.09 -17.66
C SER A 49 -14.81 -13.66 -17.79
N GLN A 50 -15.45 -12.82 -18.61
CA GLN A 50 -15.08 -11.41 -18.75
C GLN A 50 -15.23 -10.64 -17.44
N VAL A 51 -16.30 -10.88 -16.68
CA VAL A 51 -16.51 -10.26 -15.37
C VAL A 51 -15.41 -10.68 -14.39
N LEU A 52 -15.08 -11.97 -14.33
CA LEU A 52 -14.02 -12.49 -13.46
C LEU A 52 -12.64 -11.92 -13.84
N LEU A 53 -12.34 -11.82 -15.13
CA LEU A 53 -11.10 -11.23 -15.62
C LEU A 53 -11.02 -9.74 -15.30
N ALA A 54 -12.11 -8.99 -15.49
CA ALA A 54 -12.16 -7.57 -15.15
C ALA A 54 -11.89 -7.32 -13.66
N ALA A 55 -12.49 -8.13 -12.78
CA ALA A 55 -12.21 -8.07 -11.34
C ALA A 55 -10.74 -8.35 -11.03
N ARG A 56 -10.17 -9.41 -11.62
CA ARG A 56 -8.75 -9.77 -11.43
C ARG A 56 -7.80 -8.69 -11.95
N VAL A 57 -8.12 -8.04 -13.07
CA VAL A 57 -7.32 -6.92 -13.60
C VAL A 57 -7.36 -5.74 -12.64
N ALA A 58 -8.53 -5.38 -12.11
CA ALA A 58 -8.66 -4.31 -11.12
C ALA A 58 -7.82 -4.58 -9.85
N ASP A 59 -7.86 -5.82 -9.34
CA ASP A 59 -7.06 -6.25 -8.20
C ASP A 59 -5.56 -6.17 -8.47
N LEU A 60 -5.11 -6.66 -9.64
CA LEU A 60 -3.71 -6.62 -10.04
C LEU A 60 -3.21 -5.18 -10.22
N GLU A 61 -4.03 -4.31 -10.80
CA GLU A 61 -3.69 -2.90 -10.92
C GLU A 61 -3.59 -2.20 -9.55
N ALA A 62 -4.51 -2.50 -8.63
CA ALA A 62 -4.49 -1.97 -7.27
C ALA A 62 -3.23 -2.44 -6.53
N ALA A 63 -2.90 -3.73 -6.61
CA ALA A 63 -1.70 -4.30 -6.03
C ALA A 63 -0.42 -3.71 -6.64
N ASN A 64 -0.39 -3.51 -7.97
CA ASN A 64 0.76 -2.91 -8.64
C ASN A 64 0.93 -1.44 -8.25
N ARG A 65 -0.15 -0.66 -8.15
CA ARG A 65 -0.10 0.71 -7.63
C ARG A 65 0.45 0.72 -6.20
N ALA A 66 -0.07 -0.12 -5.32
CA ALA A 66 0.40 -0.23 -3.93
C ALA A 66 1.88 -0.65 -3.82
N ALA A 67 2.36 -1.55 -4.68
CA ALA A 67 3.76 -1.96 -4.71
C ALA A 67 4.69 -0.90 -5.34
N SER A 68 4.22 -0.23 -6.40
CA SER A 68 4.98 0.76 -7.14
C SER A 68 5.08 2.11 -6.43
N GLU A 69 4.08 2.49 -5.65
CA GLU A 69 4.01 3.80 -5.02
C GLU A 69 5.15 4.04 -3.99
N PRO A 70 5.48 3.11 -3.07
CA PRO A 70 6.65 3.25 -2.19
C PRO A 70 7.97 3.37 -2.97
N ARG A 71 8.15 2.58 -4.04
CA ARG A 71 9.34 2.63 -4.90
C ARG A 71 9.47 3.99 -5.59
N ARG A 72 8.37 4.50 -6.16
CA ARG A 72 8.31 5.82 -6.80
C ARG A 72 8.60 6.94 -5.81
N ARG A 73 8.01 6.89 -4.61
CA ARG A 73 8.27 7.86 -3.53
C ARG A 73 9.74 7.86 -3.09
N ARG A 74 10.34 6.68 -2.90
CA ARG A 74 11.77 6.53 -2.54
C ARG A 74 12.71 7.07 -3.62
N SER A 75 12.43 6.77 -4.89
CA SER A 75 13.24 7.27 -6.02
C SER A 75 13.16 8.79 -6.14
N LYS A 76 11.97 9.40 -6.00
CA LYS A 76 11.82 10.86 -5.98
C LYS A 76 12.57 11.52 -4.83
N ARG A 77 12.56 10.93 -3.63
CA ARG A 77 13.37 11.41 -2.49
C ARG A 77 14.87 11.36 -2.78
N ARG A 78 15.35 10.37 -3.54
CA ARG A 78 16.76 10.29 -3.96
C ARG A 78 17.16 11.31 -5.02
N ILE A 79 16.23 11.72 -5.89
CA ILE A 79 16.50 12.62 -7.03
C ILE A 79 16.20 14.10 -6.67
N GLN A 80 15.98 14.44 -5.39
CA GLN A 80 15.65 15.82 -5.01
C GLN A 80 16.73 16.85 -5.40
N LYS A 81 17.99 16.44 -5.52
CA LYS A 81 19.05 17.29 -6.08
C LYS A 81 19.16 17.03 -7.58
N HIS A 82 18.53 17.90 -8.38
CA HIS A 82 18.69 17.90 -9.84
C HIS A 82 20.11 18.37 -10.20
N GLY A 83 20.85 17.58 -10.99
CA GLY A 83 22.20 17.91 -11.46
C GLY A 83 23.04 16.66 -11.76
N VAL A 84 24.17 16.83 -12.45
CA VAL A 84 25.18 15.77 -12.59
C VAL A 84 25.98 15.72 -11.29
N LEU A 85 25.79 14.68 -10.48
CA LEU A 85 26.57 14.48 -9.27
C LEU A 85 27.96 13.95 -9.65
N THR A 86 28.96 14.81 -9.56
CA THR A 86 30.36 14.39 -9.72
C THR A 86 30.82 13.61 -8.49
N LYS A 87 31.85 12.75 -8.64
CA LYS A 87 32.36 11.93 -7.53
C LYS A 87 32.75 12.77 -6.31
N GLY A 88 33.46 13.88 -6.53
CA GLY A 88 33.86 14.81 -5.45
C GLY A 88 32.67 15.43 -4.72
N ALA A 89 31.66 15.90 -5.47
CA ALA A 89 30.42 16.41 -4.85
C ALA A 89 29.67 15.34 -4.05
N GLY A 90 29.80 14.07 -4.44
CA GLY A 90 29.30 12.94 -3.65
C GLY A 90 30.05 12.74 -2.33
N GLU A 91 31.38 12.81 -2.37
CA GLU A 91 32.26 12.72 -1.19
C GLU A 91 32.00 13.88 -0.21
N ASP A 92 31.82 15.10 -0.69
CA ASP A 92 31.50 16.27 0.13
C ASP A 92 30.16 16.11 0.87
N ILE A 93 29.14 15.57 0.18
CA ILE A 93 27.84 15.29 0.80
C ILE A 93 27.96 14.21 1.89
N LEU A 94 28.80 13.19 1.68
CA LEU A 94 29.03 12.16 2.68
C LEU A 94 29.75 12.74 3.92
N ALA A 95 30.80 13.53 3.70
CA ALA A 95 31.53 14.20 4.77
C ALA A 95 30.63 15.12 5.60
N GLN A 96 29.78 15.92 4.94
CA GLN A 96 28.82 16.79 5.63
C GLN A 96 27.82 15.98 6.46
N ASN A 97 27.24 14.91 5.90
CA ASN A 97 26.28 14.08 6.64
C ASN A 97 26.91 13.38 7.85
N GLU A 98 28.18 13.00 7.76
CA GLU A 98 28.92 12.39 8.87
C GLU A 98 29.19 13.42 9.98
N ALA A 99 29.60 14.64 9.61
CA ALA A 99 29.75 15.75 10.55
C ALA A 99 28.42 16.10 11.24
N ASP A 100 27.32 16.21 10.49
CA ASP A 100 25.99 16.51 11.03
C ASP A 100 25.52 15.41 12.01
N GLN A 101 25.83 14.14 11.71
CA GLN A 101 25.52 13.01 12.61
C GLN A 101 26.34 13.06 13.91
N GLN A 102 27.62 13.43 13.82
CA GLN A 102 28.47 13.62 14.99
C GLN A 102 27.94 14.75 15.87
N ILE A 103 27.62 15.91 15.28
CA ILE A 103 27.04 17.05 16.01
C ILE A 103 25.74 16.64 16.71
N ALA A 104 24.81 16.00 16.00
CA ALA A 104 23.54 15.57 16.58
C ALA A 104 23.72 14.54 17.71
N HIS A 105 24.75 13.70 17.62
CA HIS A 105 25.10 12.75 18.68
C HIS A 105 25.70 13.47 19.90
N GLU A 106 26.61 14.41 19.68
CA GLU A 106 27.21 15.24 20.73
C GLU A 106 26.20 16.12 21.44
N GLU A 107 25.25 16.74 20.73
CA GLU A 107 24.16 17.53 21.33
C GLU A 107 23.29 16.68 22.27
N ARG A 108 22.94 15.45 21.86
CA ARG A 108 22.17 14.52 22.68
C ARG A 108 22.94 14.08 23.93
N GLN A 109 24.25 13.89 23.82
CA GLN A 109 25.10 13.52 24.96
C GLN A 109 25.42 14.73 25.87
N GLY A 110 25.57 15.91 25.28
CA GLY A 110 25.79 17.19 25.96
C GLY A 110 24.60 17.63 26.78
N GLY A 111 23.37 17.38 26.32
CA GLY A 111 22.14 17.56 27.09
C GLY A 111 22.05 16.67 28.33
N ALA A 112 22.61 15.46 28.28
CA ALA A 112 22.67 14.56 29.43
C ALA A 112 23.74 14.98 30.46
N ARG A 113 24.85 15.61 30.02
CA ARG A 113 25.90 16.11 30.92
C ARG A 113 25.61 17.48 31.52
N SER A 114 24.88 18.34 30.81
CA SER A 114 24.39 19.63 31.32
C SER A 114 23.11 19.50 32.14
N GLY A 115 22.49 18.32 32.12
CA GLY A 115 21.39 17.88 32.99
C GLY A 115 21.77 17.65 34.46
N LEU A 116 22.82 18.31 34.98
CA LEU A 116 22.76 18.77 36.36
C LEU A 116 21.64 19.80 36.43
N SER A 117 20.39 19.35 36.28
CA SER A 117 19.26 20.00 36.89
C SER A 117 19.74 20.25 38.30
N GLN A 118 19.93 21.52 38.63
CA GLN A 118 19.87 21.99 39.99
C GLN A 118 18.55 21.42 40.50
N ARG A 119 18.58 20.19 41.04
CA ARG A 119 17.40 19.50 41.53
C ARG A 119 16.90 20.45 42.58
N ALA A 120 15.83 21.19 42.25
CA ALA A 120 15.32 22.24 43.10
C ALA A 120 15.26 21.65 44.51
N GLN A 121 16.01 22.25 45.43
CA GLN A 121 16.21 21.67 46.76
C GLN A 121 14.83 21.28 47.31
N ARG A 122 14.70 20.01 47.73
CA ARG A 122 13.41 19.49 48.16
C ARG A 122 12.91 20.35 49.33
N ARG A 123 11.76 20.99 49.15
CA ARG A 123 11.08 21.79 50.15
C ARG A 123 10.07 20.92 50.90
N CYS A 124 9.95 21.14 52.20
CA CYS A 124 8.90 20.57 53.02
C CYS A 124 7.53 20.94 52.43
N THR A 125 6.65 19.96 52.21
CA THR A 125 5.32 20.25 51.65
C THR A 125 4.45 21.07 52.60
N ARG A 126 4.77 21.04 53.91
CA ARG A 126 4.04 21.68 55.00
C ARG A 126 4.43 23.14 55.23
N CYS A 127 5.71 23.45 55.44
CA CYS A 127 6.19 24.82 55.69
C CYS A 127 6.98 25.45 54.52
N LYS A 128 7.17 24.74 53.40
CA LYS A 128 7.91 25.20 52.20
C LYS A 128 9.40 25.52 52.39
N GLU A 129 9.95 25.28 53.57
CA GLU A 129 11.39 25.39 53.85
C GLU A 129 12.17 24.19 53.34
N THR A 130 13.46 24.38 53.06
CA THR A 130 14.39 23.29 52.69
C THR A 130 15.04 22.70 53.95
N GLY A 131 15.59 21.49 53.85
CA GLY A 131 16.35 20.85 54.94
C GLY A 131 15.57 19.84 55.79
N HIS A 132 14.25 19.73 55.64
CA HIS A 132 13.45 18.72 56.33
C HIS A 132 12.22 18.26 55.51
N ASN A 133 11.57 17.17 55.93
CA ASN A 133 10.36 16.63 55.29
C ASN A 133 9.13 16.94 56.17
N SER A 134 7.92 16.86 55.60
CA SER A 134 6.65 17.08 56.30
C SER A 134 6.47 16.23 57.55
N ARG A 135 7.05 15.02 57.58
CA ARG A 135 7.02 14.10 58.74
C ARG A 135 7.81 14.59 59.95
N THR A 136 8.77 15.50 59.75
CA THR A 136 9.66 16.03 60.80
C THR A 136 9.50 17.55 60.92
N CYS A 137 8.35 18.08 60.47
CA CYS A 137 8.07 19.50 60.46
C CYS A 137 7.42 19.92 61.78
N ASN A 138 8.02 20.87 62.50
CA ASN A 138 7.56 21.32 63.82
C ASN A 138 6.58 22.51 63.76
N ALA A 139 6.04 22.84 62.57
CA ALA A 139 5.19 24.01 62.37
C ALA A 139 3.91 24.04 63.22
N ASP A 140 3.44 22.90 63.75
CA ASP A 140 2.25 22.84 64.61
C ASP A 140 2.54 23.09 66.10
N THR A 141 3.81 23.14 66.51
CA THR A 141 4.18 23.25 67.94
C THR A 141 4.14 24.68 68.47
N ILE A 142 3.86 25.65 67.61
CA ILE A 142 3.81 27.08 67.92
C ILE A 142 2.36 27.55 67.77
N ASN A 143 1.50 27.18 68.72
CA ASN A 143 0.25 27.88 69.07
C ASN A 143 -0.45 27.15 70.22
N ILE A 144 0.06 27.32 71.44
CA ILE A 144 -0.73 27.24 72.66
C ILE A 144 -0.25 28.38 73.56
N GLU A 145 -0.84 29.56 73.41
CA GLU A 145 -1.09 30.55 74.47
C GLU A 145 -2.50 31.12 74.25
#